data_AF-A0A2G9Z349-F1
#
_entry.id   AF-A0A2G9Z349-F1
#
_cell.length_a   1.000
_cell.length_b   1.000
_cell.length_c   1.000
_cell.angle_alpha   90.00
_cell.angle_beta   90.00
_cell.angle_gamma   90.00
#
_symmetry.space_group_name_H-M   'P 1'
#
loop_
_entity.id
_entity.type
_entity.pdbx_description
1 polymer ?
#
loop_
_entity_poly.entity_id
_entity_poly.type
_entity_poly.pdbx_seq_one_letter_code
_entity_poly.pdbx_strand_id
1 'polypeptide(L)'
;GKNSEAGELLKVASLDFAEDDELIKEIKADYDFIRNKLITQGFEALTGKDGKCIQARTKGPGHGSVSRAFYARTSFVKKIFEIAS
;
A
#
# COMPACT_ATOMS: atom_id res chain seq x y z
N GLY A 1 1.09 -6.66 -21.38
CA GLY A 1 -0.29 -7.12 -21.08
C GLY A 1 -0.65 -8.29 -21.98
N LYS A 2 -1.77 -8.98 -21.79
CA LYS A 2 -2.08 -10.26 -22.52
C LYS A 2 -2.10 -10.15 -24.06
N ASN A 3 -2.00 -8.94 -24.63
CA ASN A 3 -1.85 -8.67 -26.06
C ASN A 3 -0.82 -7.55 -26.37
N SER A 4 0.19 -7.28 -25.53
CA SER A 4 1.17 -6.23 -25.87
C SER A 4 2.35 -6.83 -26.64
N GLU A 5 2.65 -6.25 -27.81
CA GLU A 5 3.73 -6.71 -28.69
C GLU A 5 5.13 -6.47 -28.10
N ALA A 6 5.26 -5.43 -27.27
CA ALA A 6 6.47 -5.13 -26.52
C ALA A 6 6.13 -4.56 -25.14
N GLY A 7 7.12 -4.52 -24.26
CA GLY A 7 7.08 -3.81 -22.98
C GLY A 7 8.38 -3.06 -22.80
N GLU A 8 8.30 -1.79 -22.42
CA GLU A 8 9.46 -0.93 -22.22
C GLU A 8 9.59 -0.55 -20.75
N LEU A 9 10.81 -0.61 -20.23
CA LEU A 9 11.14 -0.12 -18.90
C LEU A 9 11.50 1.36 -18.99
N LEU A 10 10.58 2.22 -18.57
CA LEU A 10 10.77 3.67 -18.69
C LEU A 10 11.81 4.22 -17.69
N LYS A 11 11.73 3.79 -16.43
CA LYS A 11 12.58 4.28 -15.35
C LYS A 11 12.66 3.28 -14.21
N VAL A 12 13.85 3.16 -13.64
CA VAL A 12 14.09 2.47 -12.36
C VAL A 12 14.49 3.51 -11.34
N ALA A 13 13.90 3.43 -10.16
CA ALA A 13 14.22 4.28 -9.02
C ALA A 13 14.61 3.37 -7.84
N SER A 14 15.71 3.71 -7.16
CA SER A 14 16.00 3.14 -5.85
C SER A 14 15.30 3.99 -4.80
N LEU A 15 14.70 3.35 -3.81
CA LEU A 15 14.08 4.02 -2.68
C LEU A 15 14.58 3.34 -1.40
N ASP A 16 15.37 4.07 -0.64
CA ASP A 16 15.79 3.70 0.71
C ASP A 16 15.18 4.70 1.69
N PHE A 17 14.64 4.18 2.80
CA PHE A 17 14.10 5.01 3.86
C PHE A 17 15.08 5.06 5.02
N ALA A 18 15.47 6.28 5.44
CA ALA A 18 16.04 6.46 6.76
C ALA A 18 14.92 6.34 7.82
N GLU A 19 15.20 5.81 9.01
CA GLU A 19 14.17 5.63 10.05
C GLU A 19 13.51 6.94 10.51
N ASP A 20 14.19 8.06 10.33
CA ASP A 20 13.74 9.39 10.66
C ASP A 20 12.97 10.08 9.51
N ASP A 21 12.90 9.47 8.33
CA ASP A 21 12.13 9.98 7.19
C ASP A 21 10.64 10.11 7.58
N GLU A 22 10.05 11.27 7.30
CA GLU A 22 8.62 11.49 7.55
C GLU A 22 7.76 10.46 6.81
N LEU A 23 8.22 10.01 5.64
CA LEU A 23 7.53 9.05 4.82
C LEU A 23 7.43 7.67 5.50
N ILE A 24 8.50 7.20 6.13
CA ILE A 24 8.47 5.91 6.85
C ILE A 24 7.62 6.00 8.12
N LYS A 25 7.62 7.16 8.78
CA LYS A 25 6.77 7.42 9.95
C LYS A 25 5.28 7.40 9.59
N GLU A 26 4.89 7.97 8.45
CA GLU A 26 3.50 7.90 7.96
C GLU A 26 3.07 6.46 7.66
N ILE A 27 3.92 5.66 7.01
CA ILE A 27 3.65 4.25 6.72
C ILE A 27 3.52 3.45 8.02
N LYS A 28 4.40 3.70 8.99
CA LYS A 28 4.35 3.06 10.31
C LYS A 28 3.07 3.40 11.05
N ALA A 29 2.66 4.66 11.04
CA ALA A 29 1.42 5.11 11.68
C ALA A 29 0.18 4.40 11.09
N ASP A 30 0.13 4.24 9.77
CA ASP A 30 -0.92 3.47 9.10
C ASP A 30 -0.90 2.00 9.50
N TYR A 31 0.27 1.38 9.52
CA TYR A 31 0.43 -0.02 9.92
C TYR A 31 -0.07 -0.24 11.35
N ASP A 32 0.38 0.60 12.29
CA ASP A 32 0.00 0.51 13.70
C ASP A 32 -1.51 0.75 13.89
N PHE A 33 -2.09 1.71 13.16
CA PHE A 33 -3.54 1.94 13.13
C PHE A 33 -4.31 0.71 12.66
N ILE A 34 -3.94 0.15 11.50
CA ILE A 34 -4.61 -1.02 10.90
C ILE A 34 -4.46 -2.24 11.82
N ARG A 35 -3.25 -2.47 12.35
CA ARG A 35 -2.96 -3.56 13.28
C ARG A 35 -3.80 -3.44 14.55
N ASN A 36 -3.85 -2.26 15.15
CA ASN A 36 -4.65 -2.04 16.36
C ASN A 36 -6.14 -2.26 16.10
N LYS A 37 -6.66 -1.78 14.96
CA LYS A 37 -8.05 -2.00 14.55
C LYS A 37 -8.36 -3.49 14.38
N LEU A 38 -7.47 -4.24 13.73
CA LEU A 38 -7.60 -5.69 13.60
C LEU A 38 -7.65 -6.40 14.97
N ILE A 39 -6.75 -6.04 15.88
CA ILE A 39 -6.66 -6.65 17.22
C ILE A 39 -7.91 -6.35 18.05
N THR A 40 -8.41 -5.12 18.00
CA THR A 40 -9.46 -4.62 18.92
C THR A 40 -10.88 -4.75 18.38
N GLN A 41 -11.06 -4.74 17.05
CA GLN A 41 -12.37 -4.73 16.40
C GLN A 41 -12.59 -5.95 15.48
N GLY A 42 -11.54 -6.74 15.24
CA GLY A 42 -11.62 -7.94 14.42
C GLY A 42 -11.47 -7.69 12.91
N PHE A 43 -11.45 -8.78 12.16
CA PHE A 43 -11.10 -8.79 10.74
C PHE A 43 -12.10 -8.04 9.85
N GLU A 44 -13.39 -8.18 10.12
CA GLU A 44 -14.47 -7.56 9.33
C GLU A 44 -14.53 -6.04 9.50
N ALA A 45 -13.89 -5.49 10.54
CA ALA A 45 -13.79 -4.06 10.73
C ALA A 45 -12.82 -3.40 9.73
N LEU A 46 -11.91 -4.16 9.11
CA LEU A 46 -10.93 -3.63 8.16
C LEU A 46 -11.59 -3.20 6.85
N THR A 47 -11.36 -1.95 6.46
CA THR A 47 -11.94 -1.35 5.25
C THR A 47 -10.89 -0.75 4.34
N GLY A 48 -11.22 -0.60 3.06
CA GLY A 48 -10.36 0.10 2.11
C GLY A 48 -10.17 1.60 2.36
N LYS A 49 -10.83 2.16 3.37
CA LYS A 49 -10.64 3.55 3.81
C LYS A 49 -9.53 3.67 4.85
N ASP A 50 -9.03 2.56 5.38
CA ASP A 50 -8.01 2.57 6.42
C ASP A 50 -6.66 3.01 5.84
N GLY A 51 -5.94 3.85 6.62
CA GLY A 51 -4.61 4.39 6.31
C GLY A 51 -4.54 5.40 5.16
N LYS A 52 -3.49 6.23 5.17
CA LYS A 52 -3.24 7.34 4.22
C LYS A 52 -2.25 6.98 3.11
N CYS A 53 -1.23 6.22 3.43
CA CYS A 53 -0.17 5.72 2.56
C CYS A 53 -0.40 4.25 2.19
N ILE A 54 -0.78 3.42 3.17
CA ILE A 54 -1.11 2.00 2.96
C ILE A 54 -2.53 1.70 3.43
N GLN A 55 -3.16 0.69 2.82
CA GLN A 55 -4.53 0.27 3.14
C GLN A 55 -4.66 -1.25 3.17
N ALA A 56 -5.49 -1.79 4.07
CA ALA A 56 -5.84 -3.20 4.08
C ALA A 56 -7.04 -3.46 3.16
N ARG A 57 -6.81 -4.14 2.03
CA ARG A 57 -7.85 -4.46 1.03
C ARG A 57 -7.95 -5.96 0.80
N THR A 58 -9.12 -6.40 0.35
CA THR A 58 -9.36 -7.78 -0.06
C THR A 58 -8.36 -8.20 -1.13
N LYS A 59 -7.69 -9.33 -0.90
CA LYS A 59 -6.76 -9.95 -1.84
C LYS A 59 -7.41 -11.17 -2.48
N GLY A 60 -7.51 -11.19 -3.79
CA GLY A 60 -8.03 -12.34 -4.53
C GLY A 60 -8.80 -11.92 -5.79
N PRO A 61 -9.25 -12.88 -6.59
CA PRO A 61 -9.96 -12.64 -7.86
C PRO A 61 -11.39 -12.07 -7.70
N GLY A 62 -11.86 -11.87 -6.47
CA GLY A 62 -13.27 -11.56 -6.17
C GLY A 62 -14.03 -12.80 -5.66
N HIS A 63 -15.36 -12.70 -5.50
CA HIS A 63 -16.27 -13.83 -5.23
C HIS A 63 -15.91 -14.73 -4.03
N GLY A 64 -15.94 -14.19 -2.80
CA GLY A 64 -15.75 -14.98 -1.57
C GLY A 64 -14.30 -15.00 -1.05
N SER A 65 -13.38 -14.31 -1.72
CA SER A 65 -12.04 -14.05 -1.16
C SER A 65 -12.16 -13.19 0.10
N VAL A 66 -11.75 -13.74 1.24
CA VAL A 66 -11.79 -13.01 2.52
C VAL A 66 -10.46 -12.40 2.91
N SER A 67 -9.32 -12.97 2.48
CA SER A 67 -8.00 -12.51 2.92
C SER A 67 -7.72 -11.04 2.60
N ARG A 68 -6.82 -10.41 3.38
CA ARG A 68 -6.40 -9.01 3.21
C ARG A 68 -4.92 -8.94 2.84
N ALA A 69 -4.55 -7.93 2.07
CA ALA A 69 -3.17 -7.51 1.86
C ALA A 69 -3.03 -6.00 2.07
N PHE A 70 -1.81 -5.56 2.38
CA PHE A 70 -1.47 -4.15 2.36
C PHE A 70 -1.24 -3.70 0.92
N TYR A 71 -1.91 -2.62 0.53
CA TYR A 71 -1.73 -1.96 -0.76
C TYR A 71 -1.26 -0.53 -0.52
N ALA A 72 -0.23 -0.11 -1.26
CA ALA A 72 0.11 1.30 -1.36
C ALA A 72 -1.05 2.07 -2.01
N ARG A 73 -1.40 3.23 -1.46
CA ARG A 73 -2.32 4.16 -2.13
C ARG A 73 -1.63 4.79 -3.32
N THR A 74 -2.39 5.08 -4.37
CA THR A 74 -1.89 5.73 -5.59
C THR A 74 -1.27 7.10 -5.29
N SER A 75 -1.83 7.84 -4.32
CA SER A 75 -1.27 9.11 -3.84
C SER A 75 0.14 8.94 -3.26
N PHE A 76 0.36 7.87 -2.49
CA PHE A 76 1.67 7.56 -1.90
C PHE A 76 2.68 7.11 -2.97
N VAL A 77 2.26 6.25 -3.90
CA VAL A 77 3.11 5.85 -5.05
C VAL A 77 3.51 7.06 -5.89
N LYS A 78 2.59 8.02 -6.10
CA LYS A 78 2.90 9.27 -6.80
C LYS A 78 3.99 10.07 -6.08
N LYS A 79 3.90 10.24 -4.75
CA LYS A 79 4.94 10.90 -3.95
C LYS A 79 6.30 10.21 -4.11
N ILE A 80 6.35 8.89 -4.11
CA ILE A 80 7.60 8.12 -4.33
C ILE A 80 8.23 8.48 -5.69
N PHE A 81 7.43 8.52 -6.76
CA PHE A 81 7.95 8.86 -8.08
C PHE A 81 8.43 10.32 -8.17
N GLU A 82 7.78 11.24 -7.45
CA GLU A 82 8.21 12.65 -7.36
C GLU A 82 9.55 12.78 -6.62
N ILE A 83 9.76 12.05 -5.52
CA ILE A 83 11.01 12.06 -4.76
C ILE A 83 12.16 11.45 -5.57
N ALA A 84 11.89 10.38 -6.32
CA ALA A 84 12.90 9.68 -7.11
C ALA A 84 13.16 10.30 -8.50
N SER A 85 12.64 11.49 -8.77
CA SER A 85 12.82 12.22 -10.05
C SER A 85 13.82 13.34 -9.95
#